data_AF-A0A9D6FGW4-F1
#
_entry.id   AF-A0A9D6FGW4-F1
#
_cell.length_a   1.000
_cell.length_b   1.000
_cell.length_c   1.000
_cell.angle_alpha   90.00
_cell.angle_beta   90.00
_cell.angle_gamma   90.00
#
_symmetry.space_group_name_H-M   'P 1'
#
loop_
_entity.id
_entity.type
_entity.pdbx_description
1 polymer ?
#
loop_
_entity_poly.entity_id
_entity_poly.type
_entity_poly.pdbx_seq_one_letter_code
_entity_poly.pdbx_strand_id
1 'polypeptide(L)'
;MPSAKTTNCLESVNALVEERWAKVDHWKNSSQRQRWLATALVEIEPRLRKVIGYRHLPKLREALKRELNIEATTSTGSKRKVA
;
A
#
# COMPACT_ATOMS: atom_id res chain seq x y z
N MET A 1 1.24 -18.47 2.06
CA MET A 1 1.49 -17.92 0.71
C MET A 1 0.70 -16.63 0.57
N PRO A 2 1.23 -15.55 -0.04
CA PRO A 2 0.45 -14.32 -0.23
C PRO A 2 -0.69 -14.58 -1.22
N SER A 3 -1.94 -14.42 -0.80
CA SER A 3 -3.14 -14.65 -1.61
C SER A 3 -4.01 -13.38 -1.61
N ALA A 4 -4.54 -13.00 -2.76
CA ALA A 4 -5.45 -11.87 -2.90
C ALA A 4 -6.90 -12.19 -2.51
N LYS A 5 -7.20 -13.45 -2.13
CA LYS A 5 -8.54 -13.89 -1.69
C LYS A 5 -8.85 -13.49 -0.25
N THR A 6 -7.82 -13.20 0.54
CA THR A 6 -7.92 -12.96 1.99
C THR A 6 -7.08 -11.74 2.36
N THR A 7 -7.43 -11.08 3.46
CA THR A 7 -6.73 -9.91 4.00
C THR A 7 -5.40 -10.23 4.69
N ASN A 8 -5.02 -11.51 4.80
CA ASN A 8 -3.80 -11.99 5.46
C ASN A 8 -2.51 -11.24 5.07
N CYS A 9 -2.36 -10.82 3.81
CA CYS A 9 -1.18 -10.06 3.38
C CYS A 9 -1.11 -8.69 4.05
N LEU A 10 -2.25 -8.02 4.19
CA LEU A 10 -2.36 -6.71 4.83
C LEU A 10 -2.29 -6.84 6.35
N GLU A 11 -2.96 -7.83 6.92
CA GLU A 11 -2.90 -8.14 8.35
C GLU A 11 -1.48 -8.47 8.81
N SER A 12 -0.74 -9.26 8.03
CA SER A 12 0.65 -9.58 8.34
C SER A 12 1.56 -8.35 8.35
N VAL A 13 1.30 -7.36 7.49
CA VAL A 13 2.07 -6.11 7.48
C VAL A 13 1.66 -5.22 8.65
N ASN A 14 0.36 -5.08 8.91
CA ASN A 14 -0.13 -4.28 10.02
C ASN A 14 0.34 -4.82 11.37
N ALA A 15 0.32 -6.14 11.59
CA ALA A 15 0.82 -6.75 12.83
C ALA A 15 2.31 -6.43 13.08
N LEU A 16 3.14 -6.45 12.03
CA LEU A 16 4.57 -6.11 12.12
C LEU A 16 4.79 -4.61 12.39
N VAL A 17 3.93 -3.75 11.85
CA VAL A 17 3.97 -2.30 12.11
C VAL A 17 3.52 -2.00 13.54
N GLU A 18 2.45 -2.65 14.02
CA GLU A 18 1.92 -2.52 15.37
C GLU A 18 2.94 -2.95 16.43
N GLU A 19 3.67 -4.06 16.24
CA GLU A 19 4.73 -4.50 17.16
C GLU A 19 5.81 -3.42 17.34
N ARG A 20 6.13 -2.68 16.28
CA ARG A 20 7.13 -1.61 16.30
C ARG A 20 6.59 -0.31 16.86
N TRP A 21 5.34 0.02 16.56
CA TRP A 21 4.67 1.20 17.08
C TRP A 21 4.31 1.09 18.56
N ALA A 22 4.01 -0.11 19.05
CA ALA A 22 3.70 -0.37 20.45
C ALA A 22 4.88 -0.05 21.39
N LYS A 23 6.10 0.11 20.86
CA LYS A 23 7.29 0.52 21.63
C LYS A 23 7.51 2.05 21.63
N VAL A 24 6.71 2.79 20.87
CA VAL A 24 6.81 4.25 20.74
C VAL A 24 5.67 4.88 21.53
N ASP A 25 5.94 5.20 22.80
CA ASP A 25 4.92 5.74 23.71
C ASP A 25 4.77 7.26 23.63
N HIS A 26 5.69 7.95 22.94
CA HIS A 26 5.75 9.41 22.95
C HIS A 26 5.67 10.05 21.56
N TRP A 27 4.46 10.46 21.19
CA TRP A 27 4.15 11.14 19.94
C TRP A 27 3.86 12.62 20.18
N LYS A 28 4.64 13.52 19.57
CA LYS A 28 4.40 14.97 19.67
C LYS A 28 3.74 15.55 18.43
N ASN A 29 4.08 15.04 17.24
CA ASN A 29 3.72 15.66 15.96
C ASN A 29 3.22 14.65 14.93
N SER A 30 2.36 15.10 14.02
CA SER A 30 1.88 14.26 12.91
C SER A 30 3.02 13.81 11.96
N SER A 31 3.99 14.70 11.72
CA SER A 31 5.17 14.38 10.89
C SER A 31 6.09 13.34 11.51
N GLN A 32 6.06 13.18 12.84
CA GLN A 32 6.81 12.15 13.54
C GLN A 32 6.18 10.78 13.27
N ARG A 33 4.84 10.67 13.34
CA ARG A 33 4.11 9.44 12.99
C ARG A 33 4.39 8.96 11.58
N GLN A 34 4.37 9.86 10.61
CA GLN A 34 4.66 9.52 9.21
C GLN A 34 6.09 9.02 9.01
N ARG A 35 7.08 9.63 9.68
CA ARG A 35 8.47 9.16 9.63
C ARG A 35 8.63 7.78 10.27
N TRP A 36 8.05 7.55 11.44
CA TRP A 36 8.09 6.24 12.08
C TRP A 36 7.39 5.15 11.25
N LEU A 37 6.25 5.47 10.61
CA LEU A 37 5.61 4.57 9.66
C LEU A 37 6.55 4.23 8.50
N ALA A 38 7.14 5.24 7.87
CA ALA A 38 8.05 5.04 6.75
C ALA A 38 9.28 4.19 7.14
N THR A 39 9.90 4.48 8.28
CA THR A 39 11.03 3.71 8.80
C THR A 39 10.64 2.26 9.11
N ALA A 40 9.50 2.04 9.76
CA ALA A 40 9.02 0.69 10.05
C ALA A 40 8.75 -0.11 8.76
N LEU A 41 8.15 0.52 7.74
CA LEU A 41 7.89 -0.11 6.45
C LEU A 41 9.19 -0.49 5.73
N VAL A 42 10.19 0.40 5.71
CA VAL A 42 11.51 0.12 5.11
C VAL A 42 12.21 -1.06 5.82
N GLU A 43 12.06 -1.18 7.13
CA GLU A 43 12.65 -2.28 7.89
C GLU A 43 11.92 -3.62 7.68
N ILE A 44 10.61 -3.55 7.40
CA ILE A 44 9.76 -4.72 7.16
C ILE A 44 9.93 -5.22 5.70
N GLU A 45 10.23 -4.34 4.75
CA GLU A 45 10.35 -4.62 3.31
C GLU A 45 11.17 -5.89 2.96
N PRO A 46 12.38 -6.12 3.52
CA PRO A 46 13.18 -7.30 3.15
C PRO A 46 12.55 -8.63 3.60
N ARG A 47 11.68 -8.59 4.62
CA ARG A 47 10.99 -9.78 5.14
C ARG A 47 9.72 -10.10 4.35
N LEU A 48 9.22 -9.15 3.55
CA LEU A 48 8.03 -9.35 2.74
C LEU A 48 8.35 -10.20 1.51
N ARG A 49 7.52 -11.23 1.30
CA ARG A 49 7.55 -12.01 0.08
C ARG A 49 6.72 -11.29 -0.99
N LYS A 50 7.28 -11.13 -2.19
CA LYS A 50 6.52 -10.63 -3.35
C LYS A 50 5.33 -11.55 -3.62
N VAL A 51 4.20 -10.95 -3.97
CA VAL A 51 3.00 -11.69 -4.37
C VAL A 51 3.31 -12.49 -5.63
N ILE A 52 3.04 -13.78 -5.61
CA ILE A 52 3.32 -14.67 -6.73
C ILE A 52 2.41 -14.28 -7.89
N GLY A 53 2.99 -14.15 -9.09
CA GLY A 53 2.24 -13.76 -10.28
C GLY A 53 1.93 -12.26 -10.39
N TYR A 54 2.51 -11.40 -9.54
CA TYR A 54 2.29 -9.94 -9.61
C TYR A 54 2.57 -9.34 -11.00
N ARG A 55 3.48 -9.93 -11.78
CA ARG A 55 3.79 -9.53 -13.17
C ARG A 55 2.65 -9.76 -14.16
N HIS A 56 1.73 -10.68 -13.86
CA HIS A 56 0.58 -10.97 -14.69
C HIS A 56 -0.65 -10.12 -14.32
N LEU A 57 -0.63 -9.47 -13.14
CA LEU A 57 -1.72 -8.59 -12.70
C LEU A 57 -2.01 -7.42 -13.66
N PRO A 58 -1.02 -6.73 -14.26
CA PRO A 58 -1.30 -5.68 -15.23
C PRO A 58 -2.03 -6.21 -16.47
N LYS A 59 -1.64 -7.39 -16.97
CA LYS A 59 -2.30 -8.04 -18.11
C LYS A 59 -3.74 -8.44 -17.77
N LEU A 60 -3.96 -8.98 -16.57
CA LEU A 60 -5.30 -9.28 -16.07
C LEU A 60 -6.16 -8.01 -15.93
N ARG A 61 -5.56 -6.93 -15.42
CA ARG A 61 -6.23 -5.63 -15.30
C ARG A 61 -6.63 -5.06 -16.66
N GLU A 62 -5.79 -5.19 -17.67
CA GLU A 62 -6.12 -4.77 -19.04
C GLU A 62 -7.24 -5.60 -19.65
N ALA A 63 -7.20 -6.93 -19.47
CA ALA A 63 -8.27 -7.81 -19.94
C ALA A 63 -9.62 -7.47 -19.26
N LEU A 64 -9.63 -7.31 -17.93
CA LEU A 64 -10.82 -6.93 -17.18
C LEU A 64 -11.38 -5.56 -17.59
N LYS A 65 -10.51 -4.58 -17.86
CA LYS A 65 -10.94 -3.26 -18.33
C LYS A 65 -11.62 -3.32 -19.71
N ARG A 66 -11.12 -4.18 -20.60
CA ARG A 66 -11.72 -4.41 -21.92
C ARG A 66 -13.08 -5.09 -21.80
N GLU A 67 -13.19 -6.13 -20.97
CA GLU A 67 -14.45 -6.86 -20.74
C GLU A 67 -15.51 -6.00 -20.04
N LEU A 68 -15.11 -5.16 -19.07
CA LEU A 68 -16.04 -4.34 -18.28
C LEU A 68 -16.32 -2.96 -18.90
N ASN A 69 -15.74 -2.67 -20.08
CA ASN A 69 -15.84 -1.39 -20.79
C ASN A 69 -15.60 -0.15 -19.88
N ILE A 70 -14.70 -0.28 -18.90
CA ILE A 70 -14.33 0.81 -17.99
C ILE A 70 -13.34 1.68 -18.73
N GLU A 71 -13.85 2.52 -19.62
CA GLU A 71 -13.09 3.65 -20.13
C GLU A 71 -12.70 4.51 -18.94
N ALA A 72 -11.39 4.65 -18.74
CA ALA A 72 -10.88 5.52 -17.70
C ALA A 72 -11.33 6.95 -18.02
N THR A 73 -12.40 7.41 -17.38
CA THR A 73 -12.69 8.83 -17.24
C THR A 73 -11.52 9.41 -16.44
N THR A 74 -10.44 9.79 -17.11
CA THR A 74 -9.44 10.67 -16.55
C THR A 74 -10.07 12.06 -16.45
N SER A 75 -10.97 12.24 -15.49
CA SER A 75 -11.44 13.54 -15.05
C SER A 75 -10.31 14.21 -14.24
N THR A 76 -9.52 15.00 -14.97
CA THR A 76 -8.98 16.31 -14.56
C THR A 76 -8.61 16.48 -13.07
N GLY A 77 -7.36 16.19 -12.73
CA GLY A 77 -6.73 16.65 -11.49
C GLY A 77 -6.36 18.13 -11.56
N SER A 78 -7.16 18.96 -10.89
CA SER A 78 -6.99 20.40 -10.63
C SER A 78 -5.54 20.82 -10.32
N LYS A 79 -4.94 21.66 -11.18
CA LYS A 79 -3.81 22.51 -10.78
C LYS A 79 -4.35 23.56 -9.80
N ARG A 80 -4.28 23.32 -8.49
CA ARG A 80 -4.43 24.40 -7.51
C ARG A 80 -3.23 25.33 -7.64
N LYS A 81 -3.46 26.50 -8.22
CA LYS A 81 -2.61 27.69 -8.08
C LYS A 81 -2.44 27.98 -6.59
N VAL A 82 -1.21 28.23 -6.16
CA VAL A 82 -0.96 28.99 -4.93
C VAL A 82 -0.17 30.23 -5.36
N ALA A 83 -0.72 31.38 -4.99
CA ALA A 83 -0.19 32.72 -5.21
C ALA A 83 1.10 32.95 -4.42
#